data_AF-A0A554JRX2-F1
#
_entry.id   AF-A0A554JRX2-F1
#
_cell.length_a   1.000
_cell.length_b   1.000
_cell.length_c   1.000
_cell.angle_alpha   90.00
_cell.angle_beta   90.00
_cell.angle_gamma   90.00
#
_symmetry.space_group_name_H-M   'P 1'
#
loop_
_entity.id
_entity.type
_entity.pdbx_description
1 polymer ?
#
loop_
_entity_poly.entity_id
_entity_poly.type
_entity_poly.pdbx_seq_one_letter_code
_entity_poly.pdbx_strand_id
1 'polypeptide(L)'
;MSNIEKMYSKARDESTVHNHDYNHDERRDFYFRAIIQSSLMDTIQGALEESGFPLPDIDLFTTALAELPEKDQLTVLSLPLEIRGRLLSNYHKQVAEGKMTPADVVHDLLTKFKKHGFTLGYHLSSHQVPRERNRNGEETWNIKGTELDDRDNRLMAYYSEDYLNRYKKKAGNFLYVVRSEMGPNSSHKHDLKNHWGRAASLSIIDEYDMSQVERRIDEAMEKERAATPELE
;
A
#
# COMPACT_ATOMS: atom_id res chain seq x y z
N MET A 1 9.23 -3.55 20.94
CA MET A 1 8.08 -2.86 20.32
C MET A 1 7.93 -3.37 18.91
N SER A 2 6.72 -3.81 18.53
CA SER A 2 6.44 -4.19 17.15
C SER A 2 6.46 -2.95 16.23
N ASN A 3 6.59 -3.14 14.92
CA ASN A 3 6.55 -2.03 13.95
C ASN A 3 5.23 -1.26 14.03
N ILE A 4 4.14 -1.97 14.34
CA ILE A 4 2.82 -1.40 14.63
C ILE A 4 2.89 -0.43 15.82
N GLU A 5 3.53 -0.81 16.92
CA GLU A 5 3.67 0.04 18.11
C GLU A 5 4.54 1.27 17.86
N LYS A 6 5.59 1.16 17.03
CA LYS A 6 6.45 2.29 16.65
C LYS A 6 5.74 3.25 15.69
N MET A 7 4.96 2.74 14.75
CA MET A 7 4.13 3.56 13.86
C MET A 7 3.02 4.25 14.64
N TYR A 8 2.35 3.54 15.57
CA TYR A 8 1.38 4.15 16.47
C TYR A 8 2.01 5.17 17.41
N SER A 9 3.23 4.95 17.94
CA SER A 9 3.88 5.93 18.81
C SER A 9 4.28 7.19 18.04
N LYS A 10 4.82 7.05 16.82
CA LYS A 10 5.17 8.19 15.96
C LYS A 10 3.94 8.98 15.51
N ALA A 11 2.86 8.28 15.13
CA ALA A 11 1.59 8.93 14.81
C ALA A 11 0.95 9.59 16.04
N ARG A 12 1.13 9.01 17.23
CA ARG A 12 0.66 9.60 18.50
C ARG A 12 1.44 10.89 18.82
N ASP A 13 2.77 10.89 18.67
CA ASP A 13 3.60 12.07 18.89
C ASP A 13 3.28 13.19 17.88
N GLU A 14 3.04 12.85 16.61
CA GLU A 14 2.58 13.81 15.59
C GLU A 14 1.15 14.33 15.86
N SER A 15 0.27 13.50 16.42
CA SER A 15 -1.10 13.90 16.82
C SER A 15 -1.14 14.83 18.03
N THR A 16 -0.18 14.72 18.96
CA THR A 16 -0.09 15.63 20.13
C THR A 16 0.24 17.07 19.76
N VAL A 17 0.70 17.34 18.54
CA VAL A 17 1.06 18.70 18.08
C VAL A 17 -0.07 19.34 17.26
N HIS A 18 -1.09 18.59 16.84
CA HIS A 18 -2.27 19.12 16.15
C HIS A 18 -3.56 18.62 16.82
N ASN A 19 -4.06 19.39 17.78
CA ASN A 19 -5.47 19.38 18.15
C ASN A 19 -6.29 19.77 16.89
N HIS A 20 -6.61 18.78 16.07
CA HIS A 20 -7.66 18.85 15.07
C HIS A 20 -8.60 17.70 15.33
N ASP A 21 -9.83 18.09 15.64
CA ASP A 21 -11.00 17.27 15.81
C ASP A 21 -11.32 16.63 14.45
N TYR A 22 -10.55 15.59 14.08
CA TYR A 22 -10.80 14.86 12.85
C TYR A 22 -12.21 14.31 12.89
N ASN A 23 -12.99 14.59 11.85
CA ASN A 23 -14.32 14.01 11.77
C ASN A 23 -14.20 12.47 11.72
N HIS A 24 -15.25 11.75 12.11
CA HIS A 24 -15.23 10.29 12.22
C HIS A 24 -14.67 9.60 10.96
N ASP A 25 -14.96 10.15 9.78
CA ASP A 25 -14.52 9.60 8.50
C ASP A 25 -13.01 9.80 8.26
N GLU A 26 -12.46 10.98 8.55
CA GLU A 26 -11.02 11.23 8.47
C GLU A 26 -10.22 10.31 9.41
N ARG A 27 -10.75 10.03 10.61
CA ARG A 27 -10.15 9.07 11.55
C ARG A 27 -10.13 7.65 10.98
N ARG A 28 -11.23 7.21 10.34
CA ARG A 28 -11.27 5.89 9.69
C ARG A 28 -10.25 5.79 8.56
N ASP A 29 -10.13 6.82 7.73
CA ASP A 29 -9.15 6.85 6.64
C ASP A 29 -7.71 6.77 7.17
N PHE A 30 -7.41 7.51 8.24
CA PHE A 30 -6.12 7.42 8.92
C PHE A 30 -5.81 6.00 9.38
N TYR A 31 -6.73 5.35 10.11
CA TYR A 31 -6.54 3.98 10.58
C TYR A 31 -6.43 2.98 9.45
N PHE A 32 -7.24 3.13 8.41
CA PHE A 32 -7.15 2.32 7.21
C PHE A 32 -5.75 2.39 6.59
N ARG A 33 -5.23 3.60 6.35
CA ARG A 33 -3.89 3.79 5.78
C ARG A 33 -2.81 3.18 6.67
N ALA A 34 -2.86 3.42 7.98
CA ALA A 34 -1.89 2.85 8.93
C ALA A 34 -1.91 1.31 8.93
N ILE A 35 -3.09 0.70 8.92
CA ILE A 35 -3.26 -0.76 8.88
C ILE A 35 -2.70 -1.35 7.59
N ILE A 36 -3.04 -0.77 6.44
CA ILE A 36 -2.57 -1.24 5.14
C ILE A 36 -1.06 -1.06 5.02
N GLN A 37 -0.53 0.11 5.38
CA GLN A 37 0.91 0.39 5.31
C GLN A 37 1.72 -0.55 6.20
N SER A 38 1.26 -0.81 7.42
CA SER A 38 1.91 -1.78 8.31
C SER A 38 1.90 -3.19 7.70
N SER A 39 0.77 -3.61 7.12
CA SER A 39 0.70 -4.95 6.54
C SER A 39 1.58 -5.08 5.29
N LEU A 40 1.65 -4.04 4.46
CA LEU A 40 2.55 -4.00 3.30
C LEU A 40 4.03 -4.05 3.71
N MET A 41 4.37 -3.41 4.84
CA MET A 41 5.71 -3.50 5.42
C MET A 41 6.05 -4.95 5.76
N ASP A 42 5.15 -5.67 6.42
CA ASP A 42 5.33 -7.08 6.76
C ASP A 42 5.47 -7.94 5.49
N THR A 43 4.65 -7.70 4.46
CA THR A 43 4.74 -8.42 3.18
C THR A 43 6.07 -8.13 2.46
N ILE A 44 6.62 -6.91 2.53
CA ILE A 44 7.94 -6.60 1.98
C ILE A 44 9.07 -7.26 2.77
N GLN A 45 8.98 -7.31 4.09
CA GLN A 45 9.96 -8.02 4.93
C GLN A 45 10.01 -9.50 4.54
N GLY A 46 8.86 -10.16 4.41
CA GLY A 46 8.79 -11.54 3.92
C GLY A 46 9.40 -11.71 2.54
N ALA A 47 9.12 -10.78 1.61
CA ALA A 47 9.71 -10.84 0.27
C ALA A 47 11.24 -10.61 0.24
N LEU A 48 11.78 -9.81 1.16
CA LEU A 48 13.22 -9.63 1.33
C LEU A 48 13.86 -10.92 1.88
N GLU A 49 13.25 -11.52 2.90
CA GLU A 49 13.70 -12.80 3.47
C GLU A 49 13.71 -13.91 2.41
N GLU A 50 12.62 -14.06 1.65
CA GLU A 50 12.51 -15.01 0.53
C GLU A 50 13.56 -14.75 -0.57
N SER A 51 13.98 -13.50 -0.75
CA SER A 51 15.03 -13.12 -1.71
C SER A 51 16.46 -13.35 -1.19
N GLY A 52 16.59 -13.79 0.06
CA GLY A 52 17.86 -14.16 0.70
C GLY A 52 18.50 -13.08 1.56
N PHE A 53 17.84 -11.94 1.81
CA PHE A 53 18.37 -10.93 2.71
C PHE A 53 18.45 -11.47 4.16
N PRO A 54 19.58 -11.32 4.85
CA PRO A 54 19.68 -11.66 6.26
C PRO A 54 18.94 -10.62 7.13
N LEU A 55 18.49 -11.03 8.31
CA LEU A 55 17.72 -10.18 9.23
C LEU A 55 18.34 -8.78 9.48
N PRO A 56 19.66 -8.63 9.70
CA PRO A 56 20.25 -7.30 9.87
C PRO A 56 20.06 -6.37 8.66
N ASP A 57 20.08 -6.92 7.44
CA ASP A 57 19.87 -6.13 6.23
C ASP A 57 18.39 -5.76 6.05
N ILE A 58 17.48 -6.64 6.46
CA ILE A 58 16.03 -6.36 6.51
C ILE A 58 15.75 -5.24 7.52
N ASP A 59 16.38 -5.28 8.70
CA ASP A 59 16.26 -4.22 9.71
C ASP A 59 16.78 -2.88 9.19
N LEU A 60 17.91 -2.86 8.48
CA LEU A 60 18.44 -1.65 7.84
C LEU A 60 17.52 -1.12 6.74
N PHE A 61 17.00 -2.00 5.89
CA PHE A 61 16.04 -1.62 4.84
C PHE A 61 14.78 -0.98 5.45
N THR A 62 14.18 -1.64 6.45
CA THR A 62 12.93 -1.19 7.07
C THR A 62 13.11 0.09 7.87
N THR A 63 14.27 0.26 8.53
CA THR A 63 14.64 1.51 9.19
C THR A 63 14.76 2.65 8.19
N ALA A 64 15.52 2.46 7.10
CA ALA A 64 15.68 3.47 6.05
C ALA A 64 14.33 3.85 5.41
N LEU A 65 13.43 2.88 5.21
CA LEU A 65 12.08 3.13 4.72
C LEU A 65 11.24 3.94 5.73
N ALA A 66 11.27 3.60 7.03
CA ALA A 66 10.50 4.28 8.06
C ALA A 66 10.93 5.75 8.32
N GLU A 67 12.18 6.09 7.97
CA GLU A 67 12.73 7.44 8.05
C GLU A 67 12.25 8.36 6.92
N LEU A 68 11.71 7.81 5.82
CA LEU A 68 11.18 8.61 4.72
C LEU A 68 9.86 9.32 5.10
N PRO A 69 9.52 10.45 4.44
CA PRO A 69 8.16 11.01 4.50
C PRO A 69 7.12 9.99 4.03
N GLU A 70 5.90 10.02 4.60
CA GLU A 70 4.82 9.06 4.30
C GLU A 70 4.64 8.84 2.78
N LYS A 71 4.55 9.92 2.00
CA LYS A 71 4.40 9.85 0.54
C LYS A 71 5.52 9.05 -0.15
N ASP A 72 6.76 9.19 0.31
CA ASP A 72 7.90 8.47 -0.26
C ASP A 72 7.90 7.00 0.24
N GLN A 73 7.39 6.72 1.44
CA GLN A 73 7.14 5.35 1.88
C GLN A 73 6.12 4.66 0.98
N LEU A 74 4.96 5.29 0.74
CA LEU A 74 3.92 4.76 -0.15
C LEU A 74 4.45 4.51 -1.57
N THR A 75 5.37 5.35 -2.02
CA THR A 75 6.05 5.18 -3.31
C THR A 75 6.86 3.88 -3.33
N VAL A 76 7.68 3.60 -2.30
CA VAL A 76 8.46 2.34 -2.22
C VAL A 76 7.54 1.12 -2.03
N LEU A 77 6.53 1.24 -1.16
CA LEU A 77 5.54 0.18 -0.88
C LEU A 77 4.66 -0.15 -2.09
N SER A 78 4.64 0.72 -3.11
CA SER A 78 3.92 0.50 -4.37
C SER A 78 4.50 -0.62 -5.24
N LEU A 79 5.56 -1.30 -4.79
CA LEU A 79 6.22 -2.41 -5.47
C LEU A 79 5.24 -3.60 -5.67
N PRO A 80 4.83 -3.90 -6.92
CA PRO A 80 3.87 -4.97 -7.20
C PRO A 80 4.43 -6.35 -6.90
N LEU A 81 3.55 -7.25 -6.47
CA LEU A 81 3.93 -8.60 -6.04
C LEU A 81 4.69 -9.35 -7.14
N GLU A 82 4.24 -9.25 -8.39
CA GLU A 82 4.77 -10.00 -9.52
C GLU A 82 6.24 -9.69 -9.85
N ILE A 83 6.74 -8.52 -9.43
CA ILE A 83 8.14 -8.14 -9.67
C ILE A 83 9.03 -8.22 -8.42
N ARG A 84 8.45 -8.40 -7.21
CA ARG A 84 9.20 -8.39 -5.94
C ARG A 84 10.34 -9.38 -5.93
N GLY A 85 10.05 -10.67 -6.12
CA GLY A 85 11.07 -11.72 -6.00
C GLY A 85 12.27 -11.50 -6.92
N ARG A 86 12.02 -11.25 -8.22
CA ARG A 86 13.09 -10.99 -9.20
C ARG A 86 13.87 -9.72 -8.87
N LEU A 87 13.19 -8.63 -8.54
CA LEU A 87 13.82 -7.34 -8.30
C LEU A 87 14.65 -7.36 -7.01
N LEU A 88 14.07 -7.85 -5.92
CA LEU A 88 14.72 -7.94 -4.61
C LEU A 88 15.88 -8.94 -4.64
N SER A 89 15.75 -10.07 -5.34
CA SER A 89 16.88 -11.00 -5.54
C SER A 89 18.07 -10.34 -6.26
N ASN A 90 17.81 -9.43 -7.20
CA ASN A 90 18.88 -8.68 -7.87
C ASN A 90 19.53 -7.63 -6.94
N TYR A 91 18.76 -7.01 -6.05
CA TYR A 91 19.31 -6.13 -5.03
C TYR A 91 20.13 -6.90 -4.00
N HIS A 92 19.65 -8.07 -3.55
CA HIS A 92 20.37 -8.92 -2.63
C HIS A 92 21.78 -9.25 -3.16
N LYS A 93 21.91 -9.63 -4.44
CA LYS A 93 23.22 -9.85 -5.08
C LYS A 93 24.14 -8.63 -5.00
N GLN A 94 23.61 -7.44 -5.26
CA GLN A 94 24.40 -6.20 -5.21
C GLN A 94 24.83 -5.85 -3.79
N VAL A 95 23.98 -6.11 -2.80
CA VAL A 95 24.30 -5.93 -1.37
C VAL A 95 25.36 -6.93 -0.94
N ALA A 96 25.22 -8.21 -1.29
CA ALA A 96 26.19 -9.26 -0.98
C ALA A 96 27.57 -9.01 -1.63
N GLU A 97 27.61 -8.35 -2.79
CA GLU A 97 28.83 -7.93 -3.47
C GLU A 97 29.43 -6.62 -2.94
N GLY A 98 28.80 -5.99 -1.93
CA GLY A 98 29.24 -4.71 -1.35
C GLY A 98 29.07 -3.50 -2.27
N LYS A 99 28.24 -3.61 -3.32
CA LYS A 99 27.98 -2.52 -4.29
C LYS A 99 26.90 -1.56 -3.82
N MET A 100 26.01 -2.03 -2.95
CA MET A 100 24.91 -1.25 -2.37
C MET A 100 24.74 -1.62 -0.90
N THR A 101 24.25 -0.69 -0.10
CA THR A 101 23.69 -0.99 1.22
C THR A 101 22.18 -1.24 1.11
N PRO A 102 21.53 -1.86 2.11
CA PRO A 102 20.06 -1.96 2.14
C PRO A 102 19.35 -0.60 2.07
N ALA A 103 19.95 0.46 2.63
CA ALA A 103 19.43 1.83 2.52
C ALA A 103 19.52 2.37 1.08
N ASP A 104 20.60 2.06 0.35
CA ASP A 104 20.71 2.42 -1.07
C ASP A 104 19.62 1.75 -1.92
N VAL A 105 19.20 0.53 -1.54
CA VAL A 105 18.09 -0.16 -2.23
C VAL A 105 16.79 0.61 -2.07
N VAL A 106 16.48 1.09 -0.87
CA VAL A 106 15.28 1.92 -0.60
C VAL A 106 15.32 3.18 -1.45
N HIS A 107 16.47 3.88 -1.49
CA HIS A 107 16.64 5.09 -2.28
C HIS A 107 16.52 4.83 -3.79
N ASP A 108 17.12 3.76 -4.31
CA ASP A 108 17.05 3.43 -5.72
C ASP A 108 15.63 3.03 -6.16
N LEU A 109 14.89 2.27 -5.32
CA LEU A 109 13.47 2.01 -5.52
C LEU A 109 12.67 3.32 -5.55
N LEU A 110 12.87 4.20 -4.57
CA LEU A 110 12.20 5.50 -4.50
C LEU A 110 12.48 6.33 -5.76
N THR A 111 13.74 6.48 -6.16
CA THR A 111 14.13 7.25 -7.35
C THR A 111 13.46 6.70 -8.61
N LYS A 112 13.51 5.38 -8.82
CA LYS A 112 12.89 4.72 -9.97
C LYS A 112 11.38 4.94 -10.00
N PHE A 113 10.70 4.82 -8.86
CA PHE A 113 9.24 4.85 -8.80
C PHE A 113 8.67 6.27 -8.76
N LYS A 114 9.37 7.20 -8.11
CA LYS A 114 9.00 8.62 -8.06
C LYS A 114 8.99 9.27 -9.45
N LYS A 115 9.86 8.82 -10.36
CA LYS A 115 9.85 9.26 -11.78
C LYS A 115 8.49 9.02 -12.47
N HIS A 116 7.81 7.93 -12.11
CA HIS A 116 6.49 7.58 -12.63
C HIS A 116 5.35 8.12 -11.75
N GLY A 117 5.67 8.68 -10.58
CA GLY A 117 4.69 9.08 -9.59
C GLY A 117 3.90 7.88 -9.07
N PHE A 118 4.54 6.72 -8.91
CA PHE A 118 3.86 5.55 -8.37
C PHE A 118 3.49 5.75 -6.90
N THR A 119 2.29 5.30 -6.53
CA THR A 119 1.81 5.26 -5.14
C THR A 119 0.80 4.11 -5.00
N LEU A 120 0.12 4.04 -3.86
CA LEU A 120 -0.93 3.07 -3.61
C LEU A 120 -2.27 3.53 -4.20
N GLY A 121 -3.06 2.57 -4.65
CA GLY A 121 -4.48 2.72 -4.92
C GLY A 121 -5.24 1.54 -4.36
N TYR A 122 -6.54 1.72 -4.15
CA TYR A 122 -7.41 0.72 -3.52
C TYR A 122 -8.53 0.33 -4.48
N HIS A 123 -8.62 -0.96 -4.80
CA HIS A 123 -9.68 -1.53 -5.61
C HIS A 123 -10.52 -2.48 -4.77
N LEU A 124 -11.84 -2.32 -4.82
CA LEU A 124 -12.79 -3.24 -4.19
C LEU A 124 -13.40 -4.15 -5.24
N SER A 125 -13.38 -5.45 -4.98
CA SER A 125 -14.07 -6.44 -5.80
C SER A 125 -14.96 -7.35 -4.97
N SER A 126 -16.05 -7.79 -5.60
CA SER A 126 -16.93 -8.85 -5.08
C SER A 126 -16.40 -10.25 -5.39
N HIS A 127 -15.41 -10.36 -6.27
CA HIS A 127 -14.83 -11.63 -6.70
C HIS A 127 -13.33 -11.64 -6.44
N GLN A 128 -12.78 -12.83 -6.22
CA GLN A 128 -11.34 -12.99 -6.10
C GLN A 128 -10.69 -12.87 -7.49
N VAL A 129 -9.64 -12.07 -7.61
CA VAL A 129 -8.85 -11.89 -8.83
C VAL A 129 -7.79 -12.98 -8.84
N PRO A 130 -7.83 -13.93 -9.78
CA PRO A 130 -6.88 -15.04 -9.80
C PRO A 130 -5.49 -14.57 -10.21
N ARG A 131 -4.47 -15.24 -9.67
CA ARG A 131 -3.12 -15.14 -10.22
C ARG A 131 -3.04 -15.92 -11.52
N GLU A 132 -2.41 -15.33 -12.53
CA GLU A 132 -2.24 -15.94 -13.85
C GLU A 132 -0.76 -16.20 -14.11
N ARG A 133 -0.43 -17.05 -15.09
CA ARG A 133 0.95 -17.17 -15.61
C ARG A 133 1.01 -16.60 -17.02
N ASN A 134 1.98 -15.75 -17.27
CA ASN A 134 2.23 -15.23 -18.61
C ASN A 134 2.89 -16.31 -19.51
N ARG A 135 3.10 -15.98 -20.79
CA ARG A 135 3.70 -16.90 -21.79
C ARG A 135 5.12 -17.36 -21.43
N ASN A 136 5.82 -16.63 -20.56
CA ASN A 136 7.16 -16.94 -20.09
C ASN A 136 7.14 -17.78 -18.80
N GLY A 137 5.94 -18.14 -18.31
CA GLY A 137 5.76 -18.88 -17.06
C GLY A 137 5.85 -18.02 -15.80
N GLU A 138 5.99 -16.70 -15.93
CA GLU A 138 6.03 -15.78 -14.78
C GLU A 138 4.62 -15.53 -14.27
N GLU A 139 4.45 -15.53 -12.95
CA GLU A 139 3.20 -15.21 -12.31
C GLU A 139 2.88 -13.72 -12.49
N THR A 140 1.66 -13.42 -12.89
CA THR A 140 1.14 -12.06 -13.06
C THR A 140 -0.16 -11.93 -12.29
N TRP A 141 -0.32 -10.84 -11.56
CA TRP A 141 -1.51 -10.60 -10.77
C TRP A 141 -2.00 -9.17 -11.00
N ASN A 142 -3.05 -9.06 -11.81
CA ASN A 142 -3.53 -7.77 -12.30
C ASN A 142 -5.04 -7.74 -12.35
N ILE A 143 -5.61 -6.58 -12.07
CA ILE A 143 -7.02 -6.28 -12.31
C ILE A 143 -7.15 -5.82 -13.75
N LYS A 144 -7.89 -6.57 -14.56
CA LYS A 144 -8.03 -6.27 -15.99
C LYS A 144 -9.17 -5.29 -16.19
N GLY A 145 -8.95 -4.28 -17.03
CA GLY A 145 -10.02 -3.38 -17.45
C GLY A 145 -11.06 -4.00 -18.37
N THR A 146 -11.16 -5.33 -18.41
CA THR A 146 -12.27 -6.06 -19.02
C THR A 146 -13.30 -6.52 -17.98
N GLU A 147 -13.03 -6.26 -16.69
CA GLU A 147 -13.98 -6.48 -15.61
C GLU A 147 -15.02 -5.35 -15.58
N LEU A 148 -16.24 -5.67 -15.16
CA LEU A 148 -17.37 -4.74 -15.19
C LEU A 148 -17.11 -3.62 -14.16
N ASP A 149 -16.88 -2.38 -14.62
CA ASP A 149 -16.78 -1.22 -13.73
C ASP A 149 -18.17 -1.01 -13.12
N ASP A 150 -18.30 -1.38 -11.84
CA ASP A 150 -19.56 -1.30 -11.12
C ASP A 150 -20.09 0.15 -11.01
N ARG A 151 -19.29 1.16 -11.36
CA ARG A 151 -19.64 2.59 -11.29
C ARG A 151 -20.44 3.07 -12.50
N ASP A 152 -20.01 2.71 -13.70
CA ASP A 152 -20.50 3.28 -14.96
C ASP A 152 -20.73 2.26 -16.09
N ASN A 153 -20.76 0.96 -15.77
CA ASN A 153 -21.04 -0.13 -16.71
C ASN A 153 -20.09 -0.12 -17.93
N ARG A 154 -18.88 0.42 -17.75
CA ARG A 154 -17.78 0.38 -18.72
C ARG A 154 -16.79 -0.69 -18.29
N LEU A 155 -16.08 -1.27 -19.24
CA LEU A 155 -15.03 -2.23 -18.92
C LEU A 155 -13.75 -1.43 -18.65
N MET A 156 -13.38 -1.25 -17.38
CA MET A 156 -12.18 -0.50 -16.94
C MET A 156 -11.72 -0.97 -15.56
N ALA A 157 -10.41 -1.04 -15.33
CA ALA A 157 -9.86 -1.30 -14.00
C ALA A 157 -9.72 0.05 -13.27
N TYR A 158 -10.15 0.11 -12.02
CA TYR A 158 -10.23 1.36 -11.26
C TYR A 158 -9.67 1.23 -9.85
N TYR A 159 -9.33 2.36 -9.25
CA TYR A 159 -8.96 2.45 -7.85
C TYR A 159 -9.38 3.80 -7.27
N SER A 160 -9.51 3.87 -5.94
CA SER A 160 -9.49 5.11 -5.18
C SER A 160 -8.12 5.33 -4.55
N GLU A 161 -7.72 6.58 -4.36
CA GLU A 161 -6.48 6.94 -3.66
C GLU A 161 -6.66 6.98 -2.13
N ASP A 162 -7.91 6.99 -1.66
CA ASP A 162 -8.24 7.04 -0.24
C ASP A 162 -9.38 6.08 0.12
N TYR A 163 -9.58 5.88 1.42
CA TYR A 163 -10.62 5.02 1.96
C TYR A 163 -12.02 5.61 1.80
N LEU A 164 -12.16 6.94 1.86
CA LEU A 164 -13.45 7.62 1.90
C LEU A 164 -14.20 7.53 0.57
N ASN A 165 -13.46 7.74 -0.51
CA ASN A 165 -13.92 7.70 -1.88
C ASN A 165 -13.96 6.27 -2.42
N ARG A 166 -13.68 5.24 -1.63
CA ARG A 166 -13.85 3.86 -2.09
C ARG A 166 -15.27 3.63 -2.61
N TYR A 167 -15.42 2.86 -3.68
CA TYR A 167 -16.73 2.63 -4.25
C TYR A 167 -17.56 1.67 -3.38
N LYS A 168 -18.54 2.21 -2.65
CA LYS A 168 -19.34 1.46 -1.65
C LYS A 168 -20.65 0.84 -2.18
N LYS A 169 -21.01 1.03 -3.47
CA LYS A 169 -22.34 0.64 -3.97
C LYS A 169 -22.57 -0.88 -3.96
N LYS A 170 -21.51 -1.69 -3.98
CA LYS A 170 -21.54 -3.12 -3.69
C LYS A 170 -20.56 -3.42 -2.56
N ALA A 171 -20.96 -4.30 -1.65
CA ALA A 171 -20.05 -4.83 -0.64
C ALA A 171 -18.97 -5.65 -1.36
N GLY A 172 -17.79 -5.04 -1.55
CA GLY A 172 -16.61 -5.75 -1.99
C GLY A 172 -16.06 -6.57 -0.83
N ASN A 173 -15.95 -7.89 -1.01
CA ASN A 173 -15.35 -8.76 0.00
C ASN A 173 -13.83 -8.67 -0.03
N PHE A 174 -13.26 -8.35 -1.20
CA PHE A 174 -11.82 -8.31 -1.44
C PHE A 174 -11.38 -6.87 -1.68
N LEU A 175 -10.40 -6.44 -0.90
CA LEU A 175 -9.66 -5.21 -1.09
C LEU A 175 -8.31 -5.54 -1.72
N TYR A 176 -8.06 -5.00 -2.90
CA TYR A 176 -6.76 -5.07 -3.54
C TYR A 176 -6.05 -3.73 -3.38
N VAL A 177 -4.84 -3.78 -2.86
CA VAL A 177 -3.90 -2.67 -2.99
C VAL A 177 -3.25 -2.81 -4.36
N VAL A 178 -3.33 -1.77 -5.17
CA VAL A 178 -2.79 -1.73 -6.52
C VAL A 178 -1.80 -0.60 -6.68
N ARG A 179 -0.87 -0.75 -7.62
CA ARG A 179 0.04 0.34 -7.97
C ARG A 179 -0.71 1.38 -8.80
N SER A 180 -0.84 2.59 -8.27
CA SER A 180 -1.36 3.75 -8.99
C SER A 180 -0.22 4.55 -9.62
N GLU A 181 -0.48 5.28 -10.69
CA GLU A 181 0.49 6.13 -11.39
C GLU A 181 -0.06 7.56 -11.43
N MET A 182 0.50 8.46 -10.63
CA MET A 182 0.03 9.85 -10.46
C MET A 182 0.98 10.88 -11.11
N GLY A 183 1.99 10.43 -11.84
CA GLY A 183 2.95 11.30 -12.49
C GLY A 183 2.37 12.09 -13.68
N PRO A 184 3.06 13.16 -14.14
CA PRO A 184 2.62 13.96 -15.28
C PRO A 184 2.56 13.19 -16.61
N ASN A 185 3.30 12.07 -16.70
CA ASN A 185 3.31 11.17 -17.85
C ASN A 185 2.52 9.88 -17.58
N SER A 186 1.58 9.92 -16.64
CA SER A 186 0.83 8.74 -16.22
C SER A 186 0.03 8.14 -17.37
N SER A 187 0.05 6.80 -17.44
CA SER A 187 -0.83 6.03 -18.32
C SER A 187 -2.26 5.90 -17.76
N HIS A 188 -2.46 6.29 -16.50
CA HIS A 188 -3.75 6.25 -15.82
C HIS A 188 -4.56 7.51 -16.11
N LYS A 189 -5.87 7.34 -16.26
CA LYS A 189 -6.83 8.45 -16.32
C LYS A 189 -7.32 8.76 -14.93
N HIS A 190 -7.26 10.03 -14.52
CA HIS A 190 -7.63 10.48 -13.19
C HIS A 190 -8.89 11.34 -13.21
N ASP A 191 -9.81 11.06 -12.29
CA ASP A 191 -10.90 11.94 -11.92
C ASP A 191 -10.53 12.64 -10.61
N LEU A 192 -9.95 13.83 -10.74
CA LEU A 192 -9.43 14.63 -9.63
C LEU A 192 -10.52 15.06 -8.62
N LYS A 193 -11.80 15.01 -9.00
CA LYS A 193 -12.89 15.39 -8.08
C LYS A 193 -13.15 14.33 -7.02
N ASN A 194 -12.88 13.06 -7.34
CA ASN A 194 -13.24 11.91 -6.52
C ASN A 194 -12.03 11.08 -6.09
N HIS A 195 -10.80 11.57 -6.34
CA HIS A 195 -9.55 10.86 -6.01
C HIS A 195 -9.51 9.45 -6.61
N TRP A 196 -9.97 9.33 -7.87
CA TRP A 196 -10.08 8.06 -8.57
C TRP A 196 -9.16 8.01 -9.77
N GLY A 197 -8.52 6.86 -9.97
CA GLY A 197 -7.78 6.56 -11.18
C GLY A 197 -8.33 5.34 -11.90
N ARG A 198 -7.99 5.24 -13.19
CA ARG A 198 -8.39 4.12 -14.05
C ARG A 198 -7.32 3.78 -15.06
N ALA A 199 -7.17 2.49 -15.36
CA ALA A 199 -6.20 1.99 -16.33
C ALA A 199 -6.76 0.77 -17.10
N ALA A 200 -6.07 0.39 -18.17
CA ALA A 200 -6.38 -0.86 -18.88
C ALA A 200 -6.05 -2.10 -18.05
N SER A 201 -5.09 -1.99 -17.13
CA SER A 201 -4.66 -3.03 -16.20
C SER A 201 -4.05 -2.38 -14.97
N LEU A 202 -4.31 -2.92 -13.78
CA LEU A 202 -3.71 -2.46 -12.53
C LEU A 202 -2.93 -3.61 -11.88
N SER A 203 -1.63 -3.41 -11.66
CA SER A 203 -0.78 -4.37 -10.94
C SER A 203 -1.19 -4.46 -9.47
N ILE A 204 -1.41 -5.67 -8.98
CA ILE A 204 -1.75 -5.91 -7.58
C ILE A 204 -0.48 -5.98 -6.73
N ILE A 205 -0.51 -5.25 -5.63
CA ILE A 205 0.53 -5.21 -4.60
C ILE A 205 0.19 -6.23 -3.51
N ASP A 206 -1.06 -6.28 -3.07
CA ASP A 206 -1.54 -7.17 -2.00
C ASP A 206 -3.08 -7.30 -2.00
N GLU A 207 -3.61 -8.33 -1.33
CA GLU A 207 -5.05 -8.60 -1.17
C GLU A 207 -5.42 -8.71 0.31
N TYR A 208 -6.56 -8.14 0.67
CA TYR A 208 -7.13 -8.17 2.01
C TYR A 208 -8.60 -8.55 1.99
N ASP A 209 -9.04 -9.24 3.05
CA ASP A 209 -10.45 -9.37 3.37
C ASP A 209 -10.96 -8.04 3.94
N MET A 210 -11.87 -7.39 3.23
CA MET A 210 -12.38 -6.08 3.61
C MET A 210 -13.07 -6.11 4.98
N SER A 211 -13.74 -7.21 5.35
CA SER A 211 -14.40 -7.33 6.66
C SER A 211 -13.39 -7.32 7.81
N GLN A 212 -12.22 -7.92 7.59
CA GLN A 212 -11.15 -7.92 8.58
C GLN A 212 -10.49 -6.55 8.70
N VAL A 213 -10.34 -5.83 7.58
CA VAL A 213 -9.85 -4.45 7.59
C VAL A 213 -10.80 -3.54 8.36
N GLU A 214 -12.10 -3.59 8.07
CA GLU A 214 -13.11 -2.80 8.80
C GLU A 214 -13.09 -3.10 10.30
N ARG A 215 -13.05 -4.38 10.68
CA ARG A 215 -12.95 -4.78 12.10
C ARG A 215 -11.72 -4.20 12.79
N ARG A 216 -10.55 -4.22 12.13
CA ARG A 216 -9.30 -3.66 12.68
C ARG A 216 -9.37 -2.14 12.85
N ILE A 217 -10.04 -1.44 11.93
CA ILE A 217 -10.29 0.01 12.05
C ILE A 217 -11.15 0.28 13.29
N ASP A 218 -12.27 -0.44 13.43
CA ASP A 218 -13.19 -0.27 14.56
C ASP A 218 -12.48 -0.56 15.89
N GLU A 219 -11.72 -1.65 15.99
CA GLU A 219 -10.92 -1.99 17.17
C GLU A 219 -9.88 -0.91 17.52
N ALA A 220 -9.24 -0.30 16.53
CA ALA A 220 -8.25 0.76 16.76
C ALA A 220 -8.91 2.05 17.27
N MET A 221 -10.06 2.43 16.70
CA MET A 221 -10.85 3.58 17.14
C MET A 221 -11.38 3.41 18.56
N GLU A 222 -11.86 2.21 18.92
CA GLU A 222 -12.32 1.91 20.28
C GLU A 222 -11.17 1.97 21.30
N LYS A 223 -9.98 1.45 20.95
CA LYS A 223 -8.79 1.55 21.81
C LYS A 223 -8.37 3.00 22.06
N GLU A 224 -8.41 3.86 21.03
CA GLU A 224 -8.12 5.28 21.16
C GLU A 224 -9.10 6.00 22.08
N ARG A 225 -10.41 5.72 21.93
CA ARG A 225 -11.47 6.24 22.82
C ARG A 225 -11.25 5.80 24.27
N ALA A 226 -10.95 4.53 24.50
CA ALA A 226 -10.68 4.01 25.84
C ALA A 226 -9.39 4.59 26.46
N ALA A 227 -8.40 4.95 25.64
CA ALA A 227 -7.14 5.57 26.08
C ALA A 227 -7.24 7.08 26.30
N THR A 228 -8.30 7.71 25.80
CA THR A 228 -8.59 9.14 25.95
C THR A 228 -9.97 9.30 26.58
N PRO A 229 -10.15 8.88 27.85
CA PRO A 229 -11.41 9.13 28.53
C PRO A 229 -11.62 10.64 28.56
N GLU A 230 -12.73 11.08 27.98
CA GLU A 230 -13.14 12.48 27.96
C GLU A 230 -12.96 13.06 29.37
N LEU A 231 -12.22 14.17 29.45
CA LEU A 231 -12.30 15.09 30.60
C LEU A 231 -13.72 15.66 30.58
N GLU A 232 -14.66 14.95 31.19
CA GLU A 232 -16.01 15.46 31.51
C GLU A 232 -15.94 16.77 32.31
#